data_AF-Q09JU3-F1
#
_entry.id   AF-Q09JU3-F1
#
_cell.length_a   1.000
_cell.length_b   1.000
_cell.length_c   1.000
_cell.angle_alpha   90.00
_cell.angle_beta   90.00
_cell.angle_gamma   90.00
#
_symmetry.space_group_name_H-M   'P 1'
#
loop_
_entity.id
_entity.type
_entity.pdbx_description
1 polymer ?
#
loop_
_entity_poly.entity_id
_entity_poly.type
_entity_poly.pdbx_seq_one_letter_code
_entity_poly.pdbx_strand_id
1 'polypeptide(L)'
;MTMKIVLATVLLLLEFAASEETDGTDQQEPSPTAAGNRTAKSSVFHWAWCITPCKDAPKYKRIMKENAVFYSCSYVCNPATLLIAGCYMNENNGARCLNFDKATRGLCKKGTCVTDQEEMKKIAKKRQEQKEGSKGKAQCPRGKDYLWNKKKSAYQGCSYYCAAGPHRIVNAADGTECLDPNTAREAQCKDGYCSLAE
;
A
#
# COMPACT_ATOMS: atom_id res chain seq x y z
N MET A 1 -38.31 34.56 28.53
CA MET A 1 -37.48 35.54 29.27
C MET A 1 -36.02 35.24 28.97
N THR A 2 -35.37 36.27 28.45
CA THR A 2 -34.03 36.39 27.83
C THR A 2 -32.87 36.32 28.81
N MET A 3 -31.68 35.92 28.31
CA MET A 3 -30.30 36.38 28.62
C MET A 3 -29.32 35.19 28.43
N LYS A 4 -28.11 35.30 27.88
CA LYS A 4 -27.30 36.40 27.34
C LYS A 4 -26.19 35.75 26.49
N ILE A 5 -25.84 36.43 25.40
CA ILE A 5 -24.69 36.20 24.51
C ILE A 5 -23.42 36.61 25.24
N VAL A 6 -22.33 35.85 25.11
CA VAL A 6 -20.96 36.35 25.32
C VAL A 6 -20.10 35.94 24.13
N LEU A 7 -19.83 36.94 23.28
CA LEU A 7 -18.77 36.98 22.28
C LEU A 7 -17.46 37.29 23.00
N ALA A 8 -16.37 36.58 22.68
CA ALA A 8 -15.03 37.01 23.05
C ALA A 8 -14.06 36.75 21.88
N THR A 9 -13.85 37.82 21.13
CA THR A 9 -12.83 38.05 20.12
C THR A 9 -11.47 38.21 20.81
N VAL A 10 -10.43 37.52 20.36
CA VAL A 10 -9.04 37.86 20.69
C VAL A 10 -8.22 37.87 19.40
N LEU A 11 -7.66 39.03 19.11
CA LEU A 11 -6.91 39.41 17.92
C LEU A 11 -5.75 40.27 18.41
N LEU A 12 -4.49 39.82 18.26
CA LEU A 12 -3.22 40.60 18.34
C LEU A 12 -2.05 39.59 18.23
N LEU A 13 -1.28 39.49 17.15
CA LEU A 13 -0.27 40.39 16.52
C LEU A 13 1.12 40.40 17.19
N LEU A 14 2.14 40.49 16.32
CA LEU A 14 3.59 40.80 16.49
C LEU A 14 4.52 39.58 16.65
N GLU A 15 5.42 39.24 15.70
CA GLU A 15 6.58 39.93 15.05
C GLU A 15 7.88 39.95 15.88
N PHE A 16 9.01 39.87 15.14
CA PHE A 16 10.44 40.02 15.51
C PHE A 16 11.14 38.76 16.08
N ALA A 17 12.38 38.39 15.75
CA ALA A 17 13.47 39.05 15.01
C ALA A 17 14.46 38.02 14.44
N ALA A 18 15.22 38.45 13.42
CA ALA A 18 16.44 37.84 12.92
C ALA A 18 17.69 38.34 13.69
N SER A 19 18.78 37.55 13.65
CA SER A 19 20.21 37.94 13.81
C SER A 19 21.05 36.80 13.20
N GLU A 20 21.84 37.02 12.13
CA GLU A 20 23.21 37.58 12.07
C GLU A 20 24.22 36.72 12.87
N GLU A 21 25.00 35.88 12.19
CA GLU A 21 26.35 36.12 11.61
C GLU A 21 27.44 36.38 12.65
N THR A 22 28.34 35.41 12.81
CA THR A 22 29.75 35.69 13.13
C THR A 22 30.67 34.80 12.30
N ASP A 23 31.49 35.50 11.53
CA ASP A 23 32.69 35.11 10.82
C ASP A 23 33.82 34.67 11.79
N GLY A 24 34.74 33.85 11.30
CA GLY A 24 35.82 33.25 12.07
C GLY A 24 36.75 32.43 11.19
N THR A 25 37.49 33.14 10.35
CA THR A 25 38.60 32.65 9.53
C THR A 25 39.82 32.38 10.43
N ASP A 26 40.46 31.20 10.34
CA ASP A 26 41.94 31.17 10.28
C ASP A 26 42.52 29.86 9.75
N GLN A 27 43.62 30.04 9.03
CA GLN A 27 44.31 29.09 8.14
C GLN A 27 45.17 28.07 8.90
N GLN A 28 45.26 26.84 8.38
CA GLN A 28 46.54 26.11 8.30
C GLN A 28 46.43 24.90 7.35
N GLU A 29 47.06 24.96 6.17
CA GLU A 29 47.51 23.77 5.43
C GLU A 29 48.96 23.48 5.87
N PRO A 30 49.38 22.20 5.95
CA PRO A 30 49.92 21.56 4.74
C PRO A 30 49.55 20.07 4.55
N SER A 31 49.39 19.72 3.27
CA SER A 31 49.41 18.37 2.65
C SER A 31 50.68 17.54 2.97
N PRO A 32 50.82 16.24 2.58
CA PRO A 32 49.90 15.32 1.88
C PRO A 32 49.82 13.92 2.55
N THR A 33 49.22 12.95 1.85
CA THR A 33 49.37 11.47 1.98
C THR A 33 48.33 10.75 2.84
N ALA A 34 47.26 10.25 2.19
CA ALA A 34 46.90 8.83 2.18
C ALA A 34 45.59 8.66 1.41
N ALA A 35 45.70 8.05 0.24
CA ALA A 35 44.58 7.53 -0.53
C ALA A 35 43.81 6.50 0.32
N GLY A 36 42.65 6.91 0.82
CA GLY A 36 41.68 6.04 1.46
C GLY A 36 40.32 6.36 0.89
N ASN A 37 39.94 5.63 -0.16
CA ASN A 37 38.64 5.71 -0.83
C ASN A 37 37.49 5.58 0.19
N ARG A 38 37.00 6.72 0.71
CA ARG A 38 35.66 6.79 1.28
C ARG A 38 34.71 6.92 0.11
N THR A 39 34.32 5.79 -0.47
CA THR A 39 33.07 5.71 -1.21
C THR A 39 31.94 5.99 -0.22
N ALA A 40 31.59 7.27 -0.10
CA ALA A 40 30.29 7.67 0.38
C ALA A 40 29.28 6.90 -0.47
N LYS A 41 28.60 5.91 0.14
CA LYS A 41 27.40 5.30 -0.45
C LYS A 41 26.36 6.41 -0.49
N SER A 42 26.44 7.24 -1.53
CA SER A 42 25.35 8.08 -1.97
C SER A 42 24.15 7.17 -2.10
N SER A 43 23.18 7.31 -1.20
CA SER A 43 21.88 6.70 -1.33
C SER A 43 21.18 7.41 -2.47
N VAL A 44 21.59 7.06 -3.69
CA VAL A 44 20.92 7.49 -4.91
C VAL A 44 19.53 6.88 -4.83
N PHE A 45 18.59 7.74 -4.46
CA PHE A 45 17.16 7.53 -4.54
C PHE A 45 16.85 7.19 -6.01
N HIS A 46 16.88 5.91 -6.35
CA HIS A 46 16.57 5.41 -7.69
C HIS A 46 15.05 5.55 -7.91
N TRP A 47 14.65 6.71 -8.44
CA TRP A 47 13.34 6.97 -9.01
C TRP A 47 13.34 6.84 -10.55
N ALA A 48 14.20 5.97 -11.08
CA ALA A 48 13.94 5.29 -12.34
C ALA A 48 13.44 3.91 -11.90
N TRP A 49 12.37 3.35 -12.41
CA TRP A 49 12.09 3.11 -13.80
C TRP A 49 10.62 2.76 -13.84
N CYS A 50 9.92 3.20 -14.88
CA CYS A 50 8.96 2.33 -15.53
C CYS A 50 8.47 3.00 -16.82
N ILE A 51 8.85 2.39 -17.96
CA ILE A 51 8.36 2.51 -19.37
C ILE A 51 8.92 1.27 -20.15
N THR A 52 9.99 0.63 -19.67
CA THR A 52 10.57 -0.64 -20.14
C THR A 52 10.14 -1.86 -19.29
N PRO A 53 10.21 -3.11 -19.80
CA PRO A 53 9.86 -4.31 -19.03
C PRO A 53 10.66 -4.38 -17.73
N CYS A 54 9.99 -4.69 -16.61
CA CYS A 54 10.54 -4.72 -15.25
C CYS A 54 11.62 -5.80 -14.98
N LYS A 55 12.39 -6.25 -15.98
CA LYS A 55 13.27 -7.42 -15.85
C LYS A 55 14.23 -7.32 -14.66
N ASP A 56 14.69 -6.11 -14.35
CA ASP A 56 15.66 -5.84 -13.28
C ASP A 56 15.05 -5.27 -11.99
N ALA A 57 13.72 -5.10 -11.94
CA ALA A 57 13.06 -4.57 -10.76
C ALA A 57 13.00 -5.65 -9.65
N PRO A 58 13.30 -5.30 -8.38
CA PRO A 58 13.23 -6.25 -7.28
C PRO A 58 11.80 -6.78 -7.14
N LYS A 59 11.65 -8.10 -7.21
CA LYS A 59 10.36 -8.76 -7.01
C LYS A 59 10.03 -8.80 -5.52
N TYR A 60 8.78 -8.48 -5.17
CA TYR A 60 8.26 -8.71 -3.83
C TYR A 60 7.56 -10.07 -3.73
N LYS A 61 7.46 -10.59 -2.50
CA LYS A 61 6.70 -11.81 -2.23
C LYS A 61 5.25 -11.63 -2.66
N ARG A 62 4.74 -12.52 -3.52
CA ARG A 62 3.36 -12.48 -4.01
C ARG A 62 2.38 -13.02 -2.96
N ILE A 63 1.19 -12.45 -2.89
CA ILE A 63 0.05 -12.98 -2.14
C ILE A 63 -0.50 -14.18 -2.92
N MET A 64 -0.54 -15.31 -2.23
CA MET A 64 -0.98 -16.61 -2.74
C MET A 64 -1.86 -17.29 -1.70
N LYS A 65 -2.80 -18.12 -2.16
CA LYS A 65 -3.47 -19.11 -1.31
C LYS A 65 -2.50 -20.27 -1.07
N GLU A 66 -2.87 -21.16 -0.16
CA GLU A 66 -2.30 -22.50 -0.05
C GLU A 66 -2.11 -23.17 -1.43
N ASN A 67 -1.12 -24.05 -1.55
CA ASN A 67 -0.79 -24.77 -2.79
C ASN A 67 -0.39 -23.85 -3.99
N ALA A 68 0.22 -22.70 -3.70
CA ALA A 68 0.81 -21.78 -4.68
C ALA A 68 -0.18 -21.25 -5.74
N VAL A 69 -1.43 -21.01 -5.35
CA VAL A 69 -2.44 -20.39 -6.24
C VAL A 69 -2.38 -18.87 -6.11
N PHE A 70 -2.07 -18.17 -7.20
CA PHE A 70 -1.92 -16.71 -7.20
C PHE A 70 -3.26 -15.97 -7.11
N TYR A 71 -3.29 -14.85 -6.39
CA TYR A 71 -4.50 -14.00 -6.36
C TYR A 71 -4.66 -13.17 -7.64
N SER A 72 -3.56 -12.87 -8.33
CA SER A 72 -3.55 -12.14 -9.60
C SER A 72 -2.39 -12.62 -10.48
N CYS A 73 -2.67 -12.77 -11.78
CA CYS A 73 -1.71 -13.15 -12.80
C CYS A 73 -0.85 -11.99 -13.30
N SER A 74 -1.28 -10.73 -13.11
CA SER A 74 -0.47 -9.54 -13.38
C SER A 74 -0.11 -8.82 -12.10
N TYR A 75 1.04 -8.15 -12.11
CA TYR A 75 1.52 -7.35 -10.99
C TYR A 75 2.49 -6.26 -11.35
N VAL A 76 2.43 -5.15 -10.62
CA VAL A 76 3.51 -4.16 -10.65
C VAL A 76 4.73 -4.72 -9.94
N CYS A 77 5.91 -4.21 -10.26
CA CYS A 77 7.18 -4.69 -9.73
C CYS A 77 7.57 -3.94 -8.45
N ASN A 78 7.14 -2.67 -8.35
CA ASN A 78 7.21 -1.85 -7.16
C ASN A 78 5.79 -1.31 -6.83
N PRO A 79 5.20 -1.70 -5.69
CA PRO A 79 3.87 -1.24 -5.25
C PRO A 79 3.74 0.28 -5.01
N ALA A 80 4.83 1.04 -4.91
CA ALA A 80 4.77 2.49 -4.84
C ALA A 80 4.47 3.15 -6.20
N THR A 81 4.67 2.44 -7.30
CA THR A 81 4.77 3.05 -8.62
C THR A 81 3.39 3.30 -9.23
N LEU A 82 2.97 4.54 -9.07
CA LEU A 82 1.62 5.01 -9.29
C LEU A 82 1.38 5.49 -10.73
N LEU A 83 2.39 6.17 -11.25
CA LEU A 83 2.36 6.90 -12.51
C LEU A 83 2.68 6.02 -13.71
N ILE A 84 2.93 4.72 -13.49
CA ILE A 84 3.46 3.86 -14.53
C ILE A 84 2.66 2.58 -14.64
N ALA A 85 1.41 2.75 -15.04
CA ALA A 85 0.54 1.67 -15.50
C ALA A 85 1.17 0.81 -16.62
N GLY A 86 2.21 1.31 -17.32
CA GLY A 86 2.95 0.56 -18.34
C GLY A 86 3.90 -0.52 -17.81
N CYS A 87 4.13 -0.59 -16.49
CA CYS A 87 5.06 -1.54 -15.89
C CYS A 87 4.34 -2.59 -15.07
N TYR A 88 4.21 -3.77 -15.67
CA TYR A 88 3.76 -4.94 -14.97
C TYR A 88 4.56 -6.15 -15.44
N MET A 89 4.53 -7.19 -14.63
CA MET A 89 4.93 -8.52 -15.01
C MET A 89 3.73 -9.43 -14.92
N ASN A 90 3.78 -10.48 -15.72
CA ASN A 90 2.80 -11.54 -15.73
C ASN A 90 3.41 -12.80 -15.14
N GLU A 91 2.59 -13.59 -14.46
CA GLU A 91 2.90 -14.98 -14.19
C GLU A 91 2.94 -15.76 -15.50
N ASN A 92 3.64 -16.90 -15.50
CA ASN A 92 3.71 -17.78 -16.66
C ASN A 92 2.31 -18.24 -17.09
N ASN A 93 2.09 -18.38 -18.39
CA ASN A 93 0.85 -18.97 -18.90
C ASN A 93 0.66 -20.39 -18.33
N GLY A 94 -0.56 -20.70 -17.89
CA GLY A 94 -0.89 -21.96 -17.21
C GLY A 94 -0.66 -21.95 -15.70
N ALA A 95 -0.01 -20.92 -15.12
CA ALA A 95 0.11 -20.80 -13.67
C ALA A 95 -1.27 -20.73 -13.00
N ARG A 96 -1.43 -21.41 -11.86
CA ARG A 96 -2.70 -21.47 -11.14
C ARG A 96 -3.02 -20.13 -10.49
N CYS A 97 -4.25 -19.68 -10.64
CA CYS A 97 -4.72 -18.42 -10.09
C CYS A 97 -6.17 -18.48 -9.59
N LEU A 98 -6.59 -17.44 -8.86
CA LEU A 98 -7.97 -17.27 -8.40
C LEU A 98 -8.71 -16.23 -9.24
N ASN A 99 -9.78 -16.66 -9.91
CA ASN A 99 -10.72 -15.77 -10.55
C ASN A 99 -11.77 -15.29 -9.54
N PHE A 100 -11.74 -14.00 -9.23
CA PHE A 100 -12.59 -13.37 -8.22
C PHE A 100 -13.93 -12.82 -8.75
N ASP A 101 -14.27 -13.02 -10.03
CA ASP A 101 -15.48 -12.40 -10.62
C ASP A 101 -16.78 -12.91 -9.98
N LYS A 102 -16.75 -14.16 -9.50
CA LYS A 102 -17.85 -14.84 -8.81
C LYS A 102 -17.56 -15.11 -7.32
N ALA A 103 -16.45 -14.60 -6.79
CA ALA A 103 -16.13 -14.77 -5.38
C ALA A 103 -17.17 -14.05 -4.49
N THR A 104 -17.46 -14.65 -3.35
CA THR A 104 -18.40 -14.11 -2.35
C THR A 104 -17.81 -12.87 -1.70
N ARG A 105 -18.64 -11.84 -1.53
CA ARG A 105 -18.27 -10.63 -0.80
C ARG A 105 -18.34 -10.87 0.70
N GLY A 106 -17.40 -10.28 1.42
CA GLY A 106 -17.31 -10.35 2.87
C GLY A 106 -16.75 -9.09 3.50
N LEU A 107 -16.48 -9.19 4.81
CA LEU A 107 -15.78 -8.18 5.59
C LEU A 107 -14.52 -8.76 6.23
N CYS A 108 -13.45 -7.99 6.23
CA CYS A 108 -12.21 -8.40 6.88
C CYS A 108 -12.36 -8.46 8.41
N LYS A 109 -11.83 -9.52 9.02
CA LYS A 109 -11.65 -9.66 10.46
C LYS A 109 -10.33 -10.36 10.74
N LYS A 110 -9.40 -9.65 11.36
CA LYS A 110 -8.04 -10.14 11.69
C LYS A 110 -7.32 -10.78 10.49
N GLY A 111 -7.47 -10.19 9.30
CA GLY A 111 -6.86 -10.69 8.07
C GLY A 111 -7.62 -11.81 7.34
N THR A 112 -8.77 -12.24 7.84
CA THR A 112 -9.64 -13.23 7.17
C THR A 112 -10.86 -12.55 6.57
N CYS A 113 -11.28 -12.97 5.37
CA CYS A 113 -12.51 -12.48 4.75
C CYS A 113 -13.71 -13.28 5.27
N VAL A 114 -14.55 -12.66 6.09
CA VAL A 114 -15.73 -13.28 6.68
C VAL A 114 -16.93 -13.05 5.79
N THR A 115 -17.62 -14.13 5.39
CA THR A 115 -18.81 -14.10 4.53
C THR A 115 -20.09 -14.49 5.27
N ASP A 116 -20.01 -14.94 6.52
CA ASP A 116 -21.18 -15.23 7.36
C ASP A 116 -21.94 -13.93 7.66
N GLN A 117 -23.26 -13.95 7.47
CA GLN A 117 -24.08 -12.74 7.57
C GLN A 117 -24.17 -12.18 8.99
N GLU A 118 -24.29 -13.05 9.99
CA GLU A 118 -24.41 -12.63 11.38
C GLU A 118 -23.08 -12.06 11.91
N GLU A 119 -21.97 -12.68 11.53
CA GLU A 119 -20.65 -12.17 11.85
C GLU A 119 -20.34 -10.86 11.12
N MET A 120 -20.71 -10.73 9.84
CA MET A 120 -20.60 -9.47 9.12
C MET A 120 -21.40 -8.34 9.78
N LYS A 121 -22.63 -8.60 10.25
CA LYS A 121 -23.42 -7.62 11.02
C LYS A 121 -22.70 -7.19 12.29
N LYS A 122 -22.10 -8.13 13.02
CA LYS A 122 -21.30 -7.83 14.23
C LYS A 122 -20.09 -6.97 13.92
N ILE A 123 -19.35 -7.28 12.85
CA ILE A 123 -18.19 -6.48 12.40
C ILE A 123 -18.62 -5.07 12.00
N ALA A 124 -19.70 -4.96 11.22
CA ALA A 124 -20.23 -3.68 10.77
C ALA A 124 -20.69 -2.79 11.93
N LYS A 125 -21.40 -3.36 12.91
CA LYS A 125 -21.82 -2.66 14.13
C LYS A 125 -20.61 -2.17 14.94
N LYS A 126 -19.63 -3.05 15.19
CA LYS A 126 -18.39 -2.67 15.90
C LYS A 126 -17.63 -1.54 15.18
N ARG A 127 -17.62 -1.55 13.85
CA ARG A 127 -17.01 -0.48 13.04
C ARG A 127 -17.79 0.83 13.15
N GLN A 128 -19.12 0.79 13.24
CA GLN A 128 -19.93 1.99 13.47
C GLN A 128 -19.65 2.60 14.85
N GLU A 129 -19.57 1.78 15.88
CA GLU A 129 -19.21 2.21 17.25
C GLU A 129 -17.79 2.83 17.30
N GLN A 130 -16.84 2.29 16.53
CA GLN A 130 -15.47 2.81 16.45
C GLN A 130 -15.31 4.07 15.58
N LYS A 131 -16.27 4.36 14.69
CA LYS A 131 -16.22 5.54 13.81
C LYS A 131 -16.26 6.86 14.58
N GLU A 132 -16.66 6.83 15.86
CA GLU A 132 -16.64 8.01 16.73
C GLU A 132 -15.22 8.40 17.23
N GLY A 133 -14.18 7.59 17.00
CA GLY A 133 -12.81 7.96 17.42
C GLY A 133 -11.68 7.58 16.46
N SER A 134 -11.82 6.52 15.65
CA SER A 134 -10.81 6.17 14.64
C SER A 134 -11.38 5.18 13.62
N LYS A 135 -11.61 5.64 12.38
CA LYS A 135 -11.73 4.72 11.24
C LYS A 135 -10.47 3.84 11.28
N GLY A 136 -10.63 2.52 11.42
CA GLY A 136 -9.51 1.58 11.51
C GLY A 136 -8.42 1.97 10.51
N LYS A 137 -7.32 2.52 11.04
CA LYS A 137 -6.29 3.11 10.19
C LYS A 137 -5.63 1.97 9.44
N ALA A 138 -5.50 2.13 8.12
CA ALA A 138 -4.66 1.24 7.34
C ALA A 138 -3.26 1.21 7.98
N GLN A 139 -2.65 0.03 8.12
CA GLN A 139 -1.35 -0.12 8.77
C GLN A 139 -0.25 0.66 8.04
N CYS A 140 -0.45 0.87 6.75
CA CYS A 140 0.39 1.66 5.86
C CYS A 140 -0.45 2.10 4.64
N PRO A 141 -0.02 3.14 3.91
CA PRO A 141 -0.59 3.45 2.61
C PRO A 141 -0.56 2.23 1.70
N ARG A 142 -1.69 1.94 1.04
CA ARG A 142 -1.81 0.81 0.13
C ARG A 142 -0.94 1.03 -1.10
N GLY A 143 -0.16 0.01 -1.44
CA GLY A 143 0.55 -0.10 -2.70
C GLY A 143 -0.43 -0.29 -3.87
N LYS A 144 -0.07 0.28 -5.01
CA LYS A 144 -0.80 0.17 -6.27
C LYS A 144 -0.52 -1.20 -6.83
N ASP A 145 -1.50 -2.09 -6.81
CA ASP A 145 -1.36 -3.44 -7.32
C ASP A 145 -2.66 -3.89 -8.01
N TYR A 146 -2.64 -5.10 -8.54
CA TYR A 146 -3.79 -5.74 -9.19
C TYR A 146 -4.68 -6.50 -8.18
N LEU A 147 -4.41 -6.42 -6.88
CA LEU A 147 -5.21 -7.06 -5.82
C LEU A 147 -6.45 -6.24 -5.46
N TRP A 148 -7.03 -5.58 -6.46
CA TRP A 148 -8.27 -4.82 -6.35
C TRP A 148 -9.17 -5.21 -7.51
N ASN A 149 -10.32 -5.80 -7.21
CA ASN A 149 -11.29 -6.09 -8.24
C ASN A 149 -12.08 -4.80 -8.53
N LYS A 150 -11.71 -4.08 -9.61
CA LYS A 150 -12.34 -2.82 -10.00
C LYS A 150 -13.85 -2.96 -10.24
N LYS A 151 -14.30 -4.08 -10.81
CA LYS A 151 -15.73 -4.34 -11.08
C LYS A 151 -16.55 -4.50 -9.80
N LYS A 152 -15.94 -5.04 -8.74
CA LYS A 152 -16.57 -5.25 -7.44
C LYS A 152 -16.19 -4.20 -6.41
N SER A 153 -15.24 -3.29 -6.68
CA SER A 153 -14.75 -2.30 -5.72
C SER A 153 -14.35 -2.90 -4.36
N ALA A 154 -13.71 -4.08 -4.36
CA ALA A 154 -13.34 -4.81 -3.16
C ALA A 154 -11.94 -5.44 -3.25
N TYR A 155 -11.31 -5.70 -2.09
CA TYR A 155 -10.03 -6.39 -2.00
C TYR A 155 -10.17 -7.85 -2.43
N GLN A 156 -9.14 -8.39 -3.10
CA GLN A 156 -9.01 -9.84 -3.30
C GLN A 156 -8.43 -10.43 -2.01
N GLY A 157 -9.27 -10.97 -1.14
CA GLY A 157 -8.93 -11.31 0.24
C GLY A 157 -8.81 -10.10 1.18
N CYS A 158 -8.03 -10.25 2.25
CA CYS A 158 -7.87 -9.25 3.32
C CYS A 158 -6.41 -8.83 3.56
N SER A 159 -5.56 -9.01 2.55
CA SER A 159 -4.15 -8.63 2.60
C SER A 159 -3.80 -7.70 1.44
N TYR A 160 -2.84 -6.81 1.65
CA TYR A 160 -2.36 -5.87 0.63
C TYR A 160 -0.89 -5.51 0.89
N TYR A 161 -0.20 -5.02 -0.14
CA TYR A 161 1.18 -4.53 0.02
C TYR A 161 1.21 -3.09 0.52
N CYS A 162 2.15 -2.78 1.42
CA CYS A 162 2.48 -1.39 1.72
C CYS A 162 3.12 -0.69 0.51
N ALA A 163 2.77 0.58 0.29
CA ALA A 163 3.38 1.40 -0.74
C ALA A 163 4.87 1.65 -0.46
N ALA A 164 5.25 1.90 0.80
CA ALA A 164 6.63 2.10 1.17
C ALA A 164 7.43 0.77 1.19
N GLY A 165 8.70 0.83 0.79
CA GLY A 165 9.65 -0.27 0.97
C GLY A 165 9.73 -0.69 2.46
N PRO A 166 9.86 -1.99 2.79
CA PRO A 166 10.11 -3.13 1.90
C PRO A 166 8.83 -3.79 1.35
N HIS A 167 7.74 -3.04 1.16
CA HIS A 167 6.48 -3.51 0.57
C HIS A 167 5.85 -4.71 1.27
N ARG A 168 5.91 -4.71 2.61
CA ARG A 168 5.37 -5.78 3.45
C ARG A 168 3.91 -6.06 3.10
N ILE A 169 3.55 -7.33 3.12
CA ILE A 169 2.15 -7.78 3.09
C ILE A 169 1.58 -7.54 4.48
N VAL A 170 0.51 -6.76 4.56
CA VAL A 170 -0.21 -6.48 5.81
C VAL A 170 -1.69 -6.78 5.65
N ASN A 171 -2.37 -6.91 6.78
CA ASN A 171 -3.82 -7.13 6.80
C ASN A 171 -4.57 -5.81 6.62
N ALA A 172 -5.62 -5.85 5.79
CA ALA A 172 -6.62 -4.80 5.74
C ALA A 172 -7.27 -4.62 7.12
N ALA A 173 -7.70 -3.39 7.40
CA ALA A 173 -8.39 -3.08 8.66
C ALA A 173 -9.71 -3.86 8.76
N ASP A 174 -10.09 -4.20 10.00
CA ASP A 174 -11.35 -4.89 10.25
C ASP A 174 -12.55 -4.10 9.70
N GLY A 175 -13.50 -4.82 9.10
CA GLY A 175 -14.67 -4.26 8.43
C GLY A 175 -14.40 -3.65 7.05
N THR A 176 -13.21 -3.83 6.48
CA THR A 176 -12.93 -3.54 5.06
C THR A 176 -13.62 -4.56 4.17
N GLU A 177 -14.23 -4.13 3.06
CA GLU A 177 -14.84 -5.04 2.09
C GLU A 177 -13.78 -5.92 1.40
N CYS A 178 -14.07 -7.20 1.29
CA CYS A 178 -13.20 -8.20 0.66
C CYS A 178 -14.00 -9.16 -0.23
N LEU A 179 -13.28 -9.86 -1.08
CA LEU A 179 -13.74 -11.03 -1.84
C LEU A 179 -13.04 -12.25 -1.27
N ASP A 180 -13.81 -13.25 -0.88
CA ASP A 180 -13.27 -14.44 -0.21
C ASP A 180 -12.49 -15.33 -1.19
N PRO A 181 -11.17 -15.51 -0.99
CA PRO A 181 -10.32 -16.38 -1.81
C PRO A 181 -10.75 -17.85 -1.79
N ASN A 182 -11.52 -18.28 -0.79
CA ASN A 182 -12.02 -19.66 -0.71
C ASN A 182 -13.24 -19.94 -1.59
N THR A 183 -13.96 -18.88 -1.98
CA THR A 183 -15.11 -18.98 -2.91
C THR A 183 -14.75 -18.51 -4.32
N ALA A 184 -13.54 -17.99 -4.52
CA ALA A 184 -13.00 -17.69 -5.83
C ALA A 184 -12.78 -18.99 -6.63
N ARG A 185 -13.02 -18.94 -7.95
CA ARG A 185 -12.83 -20.12 -8.80
C ARG A 185 -11.34 -20.26 -9.13
N GLU A 186 -10.80 -21.46 -9.01
CA GLU A 186 -9.48 -21.72 -9.54
C GLU A 186 -9.49 -21.67 -11.08
N ALA A 187 -8.44 -21.09 -11.62
CA ALA A 187 -8.29 -20.76 -13.03
C ALA A 187 -6.80 -20.80 -13.40
N GLN A 188 -6.49 -20.41 -14.64
CA GLN A 188 -5.11 -20.34 -15.13
C GLN A 188 -4.79 -18.94 -15.65
N CYS A 189 -3.51 -18.57 -15.54
CA CYS A 189 -3.01 -17.35 -16.13
C CYS A 189 -2.92 -17.48 -17.65
N LYS A 190 -3.49 -16.49 -18.37
CA LYS A 190 -3.38 -16.31 -19.82
C LYS A 190 -3.16 -14.82 -20.09
N ASP A 191 -1.97 -14.49 -20.58
CA ASP A 191 -1.58 -13.12 -20.95
C ASP A 191 -1.74 -12.11 -19.81
N GLY A 192 -1.48 -12.55 -18.57
CA GLY A 192 -1.62 -11.72 -17.35
C GLY A 192 -3.01 -11.70 -16.73
N TYR A 193 -3.99 -12.31 -17.37
CA TYR A 193 -5.35 -12.43 -16.84
C TYR A 193 -5.57 -13.80 -16.20
N CYS A 194 -6.34 -13.83 -15.11
CA CYS A 194 -6.79 -15.08 -14.51
C CYS A 194 -8.13 -15.50 -15.13
N SER A 195 -8.08 -16.35 -16.14
CA SER A 195 -9.26 -16.80 -16.89
C SER A 195 -9.57 -18.27 -16.60
N LEU A 196 -10.86 -18.61 -16.56
CA LEU A 196 -11.28 -20.01 -16.56
C LEU A 196 -10.74 -20.66 -17.84
N ALA A 197 -10.22 -21.88 -17.74
CA ALA A 197 -9.88 -22.66 -18.92
C ALA A 197 -11.16 -22.83 -19.75
N GLU A 198 -11.10 -22.41 -21.02
CA GLU A 198 -12.16 -22.61 -22.00
C GLU A 198 -12.29 -24.10 -22.37
#